data_AF-A0A7S2P3M0-F1
#
_entry.id   AF-A0A7S2P3M0-F1
#
_cell.length_a   1.000
_cell.length_b   1.000
_cell.length_c   1.000
_cell.angle_alpha   90.00
_cell.angle_beta   90.00
_cell.angle_gamma   90.00
#
_symmetry.space_group_name_H-M   'P 1'
#
loop_
_entity.id
_entity.type
_entity.pdbx_description
1 polymer ?
#
loop_
_entity_poly.entity_id
_entity_poly.type
_entity_poly.pdbx_seq_one_letter_code
_entity_poly.pdbx_strand_id
1 'polypeptide(L)'
;ATLLSDGHTILIYGGWDPNTEDENSDEDLVFGDSFLLDTKTWTWSKGPNPRFGATNQSGKSAATNGGRSRVGHSAVLAPCSSDGLQVLCFGGRLPDNEFANDFQSLSAM
;
A
#
# COMPACT_ATOMS: atom_id res chain seq x y z
N ALA A 1 8.14 1.25 1.56
CA ALA A 1 8.34 1.54 2.99
C ALA A 1 8.45 3.04 3.17
N THR A 2 7.85 3.61 4.21
CA THR A 2 7.78 5.06 4.44
C THR A 2 8.00 5.36 5.92
N LEU A 3 8.95 6.23 6.24
CA LEU A 3 9.15 6.73 7.61
C LEU A 3 8.02 7.70 7.97
N LEU A 4 7.40 7.51 9.14
CA LEU A 4 6.33 8.38 9.64
C LEU A 4 6.89 9.63 10.34
N SER A 5 6.02 10.58 10.66
CA SER A 5 6.38 11.89 11.23
C SER A 5 7.01 11.82 12.61
N ASP A 6 6.84 10.73 13.34
CA ASP A 6 7.49 10.49 14.64
C ASP A 6 9.00 10.19 14.52
N GLY A 7 9.49 9.96 13.31
CA GLY A 7 10.90 9.72 13.02
C GLY A 7 11.43 8.35 13.45
N HIS A 8 10.57 7.42 13.86
CA HIS A 8 11.00 6.06 14.24
C HIS A 8 10.02 4.94 13.85
N THR A 9 8.81 5.26 13.42
CA THR A 9 7.87 4.27 12.90
C THR A 9 7.99 4.19 11.38
N ILE A 10 8.22 2.99 10.86
CA ILE A 10 8.24 2.71 9.42
C ILE A 10 6.95 1.99 9.05
N LEU A 11 6.18 2.57 8.12
CA LEU A 11 5.03 1.92 7.50
C LEU A 11 5.47 1.12 6.27
N ILE A 12 5.10 -0.15 6.25
CA ILE A 12 5.24 -1.06 5.11
C ILE A 12 3.84 -1.30 4.55
N TYR A 13 3.67 -1.16 3.23
CA TYR A 13 2.43 -1.48 2.53
C TYR A 13 2.75 -2.34 1.32
N GLY A 14 1.92 -3.36 1.10
CA GLY A 14 2.04 -4.29 0.00
C GLY A 14 3.31 -5.12 0.04
N GLY A 15 3.70 -5.64 -1.12
CA GLY A 15 4.85 -6.54 -1.26
C GLY A 15 4.53 -7.74 -2.13
N TRP A 16 5.56 -8.53 -2.41
CA TRP A 16 5.48 -9.77 -3.16
C TRP A 16 6.52 -10.72 -2.57
N ASP A 17 6.16 -12.00 -2.43
CA ASP A 17 7.11 -13.04 -2.07
C ASP A 17 7.61 -13.72 -3.34
N PRO A 18 8.89 -13.55 -3.72
CA PRO A 18 9.44 -14.18 -4.91
C PRO A 18 9.66 -15.69 -4.76
N ASN A 19 9.50 -16.26 -3.56
CA ASN A 19 9.79 -17.67 -3.27
C ASN A 19 8.54 -18.54 -3.22
N THR A 20 7.42 -18.12 -3.83
CA THR A 20 6.24 -18.98 -4.01
C THR A 20 6.55 -20.08 -5.04
N GLU A 21 7.45 -20.99 -4.69
CA GLU A 21 7.82 -22.19 -5.45
C GLU A 21 6.98 -23.42 -5.03
N ASP A 22 5.82 -23.23 -4.40
CA ASP A 22 4.86 -24.31 -4.24
C ASP A 22 4.08 -24.44 -5.56
N GLU A 23 4.29 -25.56 -6.27
CA GLU A 23 3.68 -25.95 -7.57
C GLU A 23 2.13 -25.92 -7.61
N ASN A 24 1.47 -25.56 -6.50
CA ASN A 24 0.01 -25.44 -6.36
C ASN A 24 -0.45 -24.07 -5.78
N SER A 25 0.45 -23.12 -5.60
CA SER A 25 0.14 -21.78 -5.07
C SER A 25 0.13 -20.76 -6.21
N ASP A 26 -0.88 -19.88 -6.22
CA ASP A 26 -1.03 -18.82 -7.24
C ASP A 26 0.31 -18.11 -7.50
N GLU A 27 0.86 -18.26 -8.71
CA GLU A 27 2.20 -17.82 -9.13
C GLU A 27 2.45 -16.29 -9.00
N ASP A 28 1.48 -15.52 -8.50
CA ASP A 28 1.57 -14.06 -8.40
C ASP A 28 0.97 -13.49 -7.09
N LEU A 29 1.38 -14.04 -5.95
CA LEU A 29 0.93 -13.59 -4.63
C LEU A 29 1.44 -12.18 -4.28
N VAL A 30 0.64 -11.16 -4.59
CA VAL A 30 0.90 -9.77 -4.21
C VAL A 30 0.09 -9.42 -2.95
N PHE A 31 0.78 -8.93 -1.91
CA PHE A 31 0.16 -8.53 -0.65
C PHE A 31 -0.48 -7.13 -0.75
N GLY A 32 -1.60 -6.96 -0.05
CA GLY A 32 -2.34 -5.69 0.03
C GLY A 32 -2.47 -5.15 1.46
N ASP A 33 -1.80 -5.79 2.43
CA ASP A 33 -1.83 -5.40 3.83
C ASP A 33 -0.77 -4.34 4.15
N SER A 34 -0.84 -3.77 5.36
CA SER A 34 0.17 -2.86 5.88
C SER A 34 0.60 -3.23 7.30
N PHE A 35 1.83 -2.87 7.63
CA PHE A 35 2.47 -3.14 8.91
C PHE A 35 3.29 -1.93 9.37
N LEU A 36 3.42 -1.76 10.68
CA LEU A 36 4.25 -0.74 11.29
C LEU A 36 5.42 -1.41 12.01
N LEU A 37 6.63 -0.90 11.78
CA LEU A 37 7.82 -1.25 12.55
C LEU A 37 8.23 -0.06 13.40
N ASP A 38 8.21 -0.22 14.72
CA ASP A 38 8.83 0.75 15.63
C ASP A 38 10.32 0.43 15.76
N THR A 39 11.20 1.30 15.27
CA THR A 39 12.66 1.09 15.30
C THR A 39 13.29 1.36 16.66
N LYS A 40 12.55 1.88 17.64
CA LYS A 40 13.04 2.03 19.03
C LYS A 40 12.91 0.71 19.80
N THR A 41 11.84 -0.03 19.57
CA THR A 41 11.52 -1.27 20.29
C THR A 41 11.72 -2.53 19.44
N TRP A 42 11.88 -2.38 18.12
CA TRP A 42 11.92 -3.47 17.15
C TRP A 42 10.66 -4.35 17.14
N THR A 43 9.51 -3.76 17.45
CA THR A 43 8.23 -4.46 17.46
C THR A 43 7.42 -4.15 16.22
N TRP A 44 6.78 -5.19 15.68
CA TRP A 44 5.82 -5.08 14.60
C TRP A 44 4.40 -4.95 15.13
N SER A 45 3.58 -4.15 14.46
CA SER A 45 2.14 -4.09 14.67
C SER A 45 1.39 -4.00 13.34
N LYS A 46 0.09 -4.28 13.38
CA LYS A 46 -0.78 -4.13 12.20
C LYS A 46 -0.87 -2.65 11.82
N GLY A 47 -0.69 -2.35 10.54
CA GLY A 47 -0.82 -1.01 10.02
C GLY A 47 -2.26 -0.61 9.66
N PRO A 48 -2.45 0.63 9.20
CA PRO A 48 -3.74 1.14 8.74
C PRO A 48 -4.27 0.37 7.52
N ASN A 49 -5.58 0.23 7.41
CA ASN A 49 -6.17 -0.33 6.20
C ASN A 49 -6.02 0.64 5.02
N PRO A 50 -5.75 0.15 3.79
CA PRO A 50 -5.81 0.96 2.59
C PRO A 50 -7.20 1.58 2.41
N ARG A 51 -7.25 2.85 2.00
CA ARG A 51 -8.52 3.52 1.69
C ARG A 51 -8.98 3.15 0.28
N PHE A 52 -10.26 2.87 0.15
CA PHE A 52 -10.91 2.65 -1.13
C PHE A 52 -11.87 3.81 -1.40
N GLY A 53 -11.61 4.55 -2.46
CA GLY A 53 -12.51 5.55 -3.00
C GLY A 53 -13.79 4.86 -3.45
N ALA A 54 -14.91 5.60 -3.42
CA ALA A 54 -16.17 5.10 -3.94
C ALA A 54 -15.92 4.56 -5.35
N THR A 55 -16.22 3.28 -5.56
CA THR A 55 -16.13 2.64 -6.86
C THR A 55 -16.93 3.49 -7.84
N ASN A 56 -16.25 4.10 -8.81
CA ASN A 56 -16.97 4.66 -9.94
C ASN A 56 -17.60 3.47 -10.68
N GLN A 57 -18.89 3.20 -10.40
CA GLN A 57 -19.75 2.28 -11.15
C GLN A 57 -19.93 2.71 -12.63
N SER A 58 -19.11 3.64 -13.13
CA SER A 58 -19.32 4.37 -14.37
C SER A 58 -18.06 4.44 -15.24
N GLY A 59 -17.35 3.32 -15.41
CA GLY A 59 -16.56 2.99 -16.63
C GLY A 59 -15.62 4.05 -17.21
N LYS A 60 -15.19 5.06 -16.46
CA LYS A 60 -14.32 6.15 -16.92
C LYS A 60 -13.15 6.34 -15.97
N SER A 61 -11.98 6.30 -16.59
CA SER A 61 -10.63 6.36 -16.03
C SER A 61 -10.35 7.70 -15.35
N ALA A 62 -10.84 7.86 -14.12
CA ALA A 62 -10.28 8.81 -13.17
C ALA A 62 -9.40 8.01 -12.21
N ALA A 63 -8.19 8.51 -11.92
CA ALA A 63 -7.28 7.89 -10.95
C ALA A 63 -8.03 7.63 -9.64
N THR A 64 -8.32 6.36 -9.36
CA THR A 64 -9.02 5.95 -8.16
C THR A 64 -8.02 5.91 -7.01
N ASN A 65 -8.38 6.46 -5.86
CA ASN A 65 -7.64 6.23 -4.63
C ASN A 65 -8.13 4.89 -4.08
N GLY A 66 -7.33 3.83 -4.16
CA GLY A 66 -7.79 2.49 -3.79
C GLY A 66 -7.83 1.54 -4.97
N GLY A 67 -7.35 0.32 -4.76
CA GLY A 67 -7.32 -0.71 -5.80
C GLY A 67 -6.80 -2.05 -5.31
N ARG A 68 -6.42 -2.90 -6.26
CA ARG A 68 -5.86 -4.24 -5.98
C ARG A 68 -4.56 -4.14 -5.17
N SER A 69 -4.21 -5.24 -4.49
CA SER A 69 -2.89 -5.45 -3.89
C SER A 69 -1.77 -5.05 -4.85
N ARG A 70 -0.68 -4.48 -4.35
CA ARG A 70 0.36 -3.93 -5.23
C ARG A 70 1.77 -4.02 -4.64
N VAL A 71 2.75 -4.13 -5.53
CA VAL A 71 4.19 -4.12 -5.22
C VAL A 71 4.94 -3.16 -6.13
N GLY A 72 6.13 -2.70 -5.75
CA GLY A 72 6.97 -1.84 -6.59
C GLY A 72 6.44 -0.42 -6.80
N HIS A 73 5.45 -0.01 -6.01
CA HIS A 73 4.92 1.36 -6.01
C HIS A 73 5.92 2.34 -5.39
N SER A 74 5.86 3.60 -5.79
CA SER A 74 6.53 4.69 -5.08
C SER A 74 5.64 5.17 -3.94
N ALA A 75 6.20 5.42 -2.76
CA ALA A 75 5.44 5.86 -1.59
C ALA A 75 6.05 7.11 -0.95
N VAL A 76 5.19 8.05 -0.51
CA VAL A 76 5.59 9.27 0.19
C VAL A 76 4.67 9.55 1.38
N LEU A 77 5.23 10.16 2.44
CA LEU A 77 4.43 10.76 3.51
C LEU A 77 3.97 12.15 3.02
N ALA A 78 2.67 12.40 3.01
CA ALA A 78 2.08 13.61 2.48
C ALA A 78 0.97 14.16 3.38
N PRO A 79 0.72 15.48 3.35
CA PRO A 79 -0.45 16.07 4.00
C PRO A 79 -1.78 15.46 3.49
N CYS A 80 -2.75 15.34 4.38
CA CYS A 80 -4.13 14.94 4.08
C CYS A 80 -5.09 15.98 4.67
N SER A 81 -6.03 16.49 3.87
CA SER A 81 -6.94 17.56 4.28
C SER A 81 -7.89 17.20 5.42
N SER A 82 -8.16 15.90 5.64
CA SER A 82 -9.07 15.40 6.68
C SER A 82 -8.36 14.83 7.91
N ASP A 83 -7.15 14.27 7.77
CA ASP A 83 -6.53 13.39 8.78
C ASP A 83 -5.08 13.76 9.14
N GLY A 84 -4.63 14.96 8.75
CA GLY A 84 -3.25 15.41 9.01
C GLY A 84 -2.27 14.85 8.00
N LEU A 85 -1.82 13.60 8.18
CA LEU A 85 -0.84 12.95 7.31
C LEU A 85 -1.37 11.63 6.73
N GLN A 86 -0.84 11.26 5.57
CA GLN A 86 -1.14 10.00 4.90
C GLN A 86 0.10 9.47 4.19
N VAL A 87 0.18 8.16 4.01
CA VAL A 87 1.09 7.55 3.05
C VAL A 87 0.37 7.45 1.72
N LEU A 88 0.91 8.10 0.69
CA LEU A 88 0.44 8.03 -0.70
C LEU A 88 1.35 7.12 -1.49
N CYS A 89 0.79 6.03 -2.00
CA CYS A 89 1.45 5.11 -2.91
C CYS A 89 0.96 5.39 -4.34
N PHE A 90 1.87 5.52 -5.30
CA PHE A 90 1.55 5.70 -6.73
C PHE A 90 2.07 4.53 -7.55
N GLY A 91 1.23 4.06 -8.46
CA GLY A 91 1.54 3.00 -9.41
C GLY A 91 1.82 1.65 -8.75
N GLY A 92 2.79 0.92 -9.29
CA GLY A 92 3.15 -0.43 -8.88
C GLY A 92 2.55 -1.51 -9.77
N ARG A 93 3.07 -2.73 -9.61
CA ARG A 93 2.58 -3.95 -10.24
C ARG A 93 1.45 -4.53 -9.39
N LEU A 94 0.36 -4.89 -10.04
CA LEU A 94 -0.81 -5.58 -9.50
C LEU A 94 -0.68 -7.09 -9.79
N PRO A 95 -1.56 -7.95 -9.26
CA PRO A 95 -1.60 -9.33 -9.69
C PRO A 95 -1.92 -9.43 -11.19
N ASP A 96 -1.53 -10.55 -11.80
CA ASP A 96 -1.60 -10.83 -13.25
C ASP A 96 -0.68 -9.93 -14.09
N ASN A 97 0.37 -9.36 -13.47
CA ASN A 97 1.31 -8.45 -14.12
C ASN A 97 0.66 -7.20 -14.74
N GLU A 98 -0.47 -6.75 -14.21
CA GLU A 98 -1.02 -5.43 -14.55
C GLU A 98 -0.25 -4.31 -13.83
N PHE A 99 -0.35 -3.08 -14.34
CA PHE A 99 0.31 -1.92 -13.75
C PHE A 99 -0.72 -0.85 -13.39
N ALA A 100 -0.67 -0.42 -12.13
CA ALA A 100 -1.48 0.71 -11.68
C ALA A 100 -0.93 2.03 -12.25
N ASN A 101 -1.84 2.93 -12.60
CA ASN A 101 -1.57 4.32 -12.93
C ASN A 101 -2.31 5.28 -11.97
N ASP A 102 -2.63 4.78 -10.78
CA ASP A 102 -3.47 5.42 -9.78
C ASP A 102 -2.77 5.55 -8.41
N PHE A 103 -3.51 6.05 -7.42
CA PHE A 103 -3.02 6.20 -6.06
C PHE A 103 -3.65 5.16 -5.11
N GLN A 104 -2.92 4.83 -4.06
CA GLN A 104 -3.44 4.15 -2.88
C GLN A 104 -3.02 4.96 -1.65
N SER A 105 -3.98 5.37 -0.85
CA SER A 105 -3.71 6.08 0.41
C SER A 105 -3.89 5.19 1.62
N LEU A 106 -3.06 5.44 2.65
CA LEU A 106 -3.17 4.87 3.98
C LEU A 106 -3.09 6.01 5.01
N SER A 107 -3.94 5.97 6.04
CA SER A 107 -3.90 6.96 7.13
C SER A 107 -2.60 6.85 7.90
N ALA A 108 -1.87 7.95 8.09
CA ALA A 108 -0.76 8.01 9.02
C ALA A 108 -1.23 8.79 10.26
N MET A 109 -1.61 8.07 11.32
CA MET A 109 -1.94 8.68 12.61
C MET A 109 -0.70 9.24 13.29
#